data_AF-A0A7C6GA27-F1
#
_entry.id   AF-A0A7C6GA27-F1
#
_cell.length_a   1.000
_cell.length_b   1.000
_cell.length_c   1.000
_cell.angle_alpha   90.00
_cell.angle_beta   90.00
_cell.angle_gamma   90.00
#
_symmetry.space_group_name_H-M   'P 1'
#
loop_
_entity.id
_entity.type
_entity.pdbx_description
1 polymer ?
#
loop_
_entity_poly.entity_id
_entity_poly.type
_entity_poly.pdbx_seq_one_letter_code
_entity_poly.pdbx_strand_id
1 'polypeptide(L)'
;REELEKWCDKWEEESLWYSIDEDADESDGSLVKIEEMMNRISEHHLSEEDLSYESLFGNREEITPYEYARMQTLRLGYFVHEEHLAGLESLYLSIEDEFDMEEHLDEQIGMLLPVVLAARISMLRIHLLSHNSQ
;
A
#
# COMPACT_ATOMS: atom_id res chain seq x y z
N ARG A 1 12.99 9.08 -10.48
CA ARG A 1 12.03 10.19 -10.71
C ARG A 1 10.89 9.69 -11.57
N GLU A 2 11.16 9.25 -12.80
CA GLU A 2 10.16 8.63 -13.68
C GLU A 2 9.42 7.45 -13.04
N GLU A 3 10.14 6.58 -12.31
CA GLU A 3 9.53 5.45 -11.61
C GLU A 3 8.65 5.84 -10.41
N LEU A 4 9.00 6.93 -9.72
CA LEU A 4 8.18 7.44 -8.62
C LEU A 4 6.89 8.04 -9.18
N GLU A 5 7.00 8.85 -10.23
CA GLU A 5 5.87 9.46 -10.92
C GLU A 5 4.91 8.37 -11.44
N LYS A 6 5.43 7.29 -12.06
CA LYS A 6 4.62 6.13 -12.47
C LYS A 6 3.76 5.57 -11.33
N TRP A 7 4.33 5.40 -10.14
CA TRP A 7 3.60 4.81 -9.02
C TRP A 7 2.61 5.80 -8.40
N CYS A 8 2.97 7.09 -8.28
CA CYS A 8 2.04 8.13 -7.87
C CYS A 8 0.82 8.19 -8.80
N ASP A 9 1.06 8.25 -10.12
CA ASP A 9 -0.01 8.26 -11.13
C ASP A 9 -0.93 7.04 -10.98
N LYS A 10 -0.35 5.85 -10.75
CA LYS A 10 -1.14 4.62 -10.53
C LYS A 10 -2.04 4.72 -9.30
N TRP A 11 -1.53 5.25 -8.19
CA TRP A 11 -2.32 5.35 -6.95
C TRP A 11 -3.40 6.43 -7.04
N GLU A 12 -3.09 7.55 -7.68
CA GLU A 12 -4.08 8.60 -7.97
C GLU A 12 -5.17 8.08 -8.91
N GLU A 13 -4.81 7.35 -9.97
CA GLU A 13 -5.80 6.73 -10.85
C GLU A 13 -6.69 5.76 -10.09
N GLU A 14 -6.10 4.92 -9.24
CA GLU A 14 -6.83 3.94 -8.44
C GLU A 14 -7.78 4.63 -7.43
N SER A 15 -7.33 5.64 -6.69
CA SER A 15 -8.17 6.33 -5.69
C SER A 15 -9.38 7.06 -6.26
N LEU A 16 -9.37 7.41 -7.55
CA LEU A 16 -10.54 7.99 -8.23
C LEU A 16 -11.72 7.00 -8.36
N TRP A 17 -11.45 5.69 -8.32
CA TRP A 17 -12.47 4.67 -8.60
C TRP A 17 -13.09 4.04 -7.37
N TYR A 18 -12.58 4.34 -6.17
CA TYR A 18 -13.11 3.78 -4.93
C TYR A 18 -13.22 4.80 -3.82
N SER A 19 -14.25 4.65 -2.99
CA SER A 19 -14.37 5.36 -1.73
C SER A 19 -14.11 4.44 -0.54
N ILE A 20 -13.50 5.00 0.50
CA ILE A 20 -13.33 4.36 1.79
C ILE A 20 -14.52 4.77 2.64
N ASP A 21 -15.34 3.81 3.05
CA ASP A 21 -16.58 4.06 3.79
C ASP A 21 -16.67 3.12 5.00
N GLU A 22 -16.90 3.69 6.19
CA GLU A 22 -17.08 2.95 7.44
C GLU A 22 -18.34 2.07 7.42
N ASP A 23 -19.35 2.46 6.64
CA ASP A 23 -20.62 1.75 6.51
C ASP A 23 -20.62 0.72 5.35
N ALA A 24 -19.50 0.57 4.64
CA ALA A 24 -19.39 -0.41 3.55
C ALA A 24 -19.48 -1.87 4.06
N ASP A 25 -20.08 -2.74 3.25
CA ASP A 25 -20.14 -4.18 3.55
C ASP A 25 -18.75 -4.81 3.41
N GLU A 26 -18.14 -5.20 4.54
CA GLU A 26 -16.87 -5.92 4.57
C GLU A 26 -16.95 -7.25 3.81
N SER A 27 -15.92 -7.55 3.02
CA SER A 27 -15.81 -8.80 2.29
C SER A 27 -14.74 -9.71 2.87
N ASP A 28 -15.18 -10.71 3.65
CA ASP A 28 -14.31 -11.81 4.13
C ASP A 28 -13.47 -12.41 3.00
N GLY A 29 -14.04 -12.57 1.80
CA GLY A 29 -13.35 -13.13 0.64
C GLY A 29 -12.19 -12.25 0.15
N SER A 30 -12.34 -10.93 0.20
CA SER A 30 -11.28 -9.99 -0.18
C SER A 30 -10.15 -9.99 0.86
N LEU A 31 -10.49 -10.05 2.14
CA LEU A 31 -9.52 -10.15 3.23
C LEU A 31 -8.71 -11.45 3.17
N VAL A 32 -9.38 -12.59 2.96
CA VAL A 32 -8.71 -13.89 2.77
C VAL A 32 -7.75 -13.82 1.58
N LYS A 33 -8.17 -13.21 0.47
CA LYS A 33 -7.32 -13.04 -0.72
C LYS A 33 -6.08 -12.21 -0.42
N ILE A 34 -6.22 -11.11 0.33
CA ILE A 34 -5.09 -10.28 0.77
C ILE A 34 -4.10 -11.12 1.61
N GLU A 35 -4.59 -11.91 2.56
CA GLU A 35 -3.74 -12.79 3.38
C GLU A 35 -3.01 -13.87 2.55
N GLU A 36 -3.70 -14.46 1.57
CA GLU A 36 -3.07 -15.40 0.64
C GLU A 36 -1.94 -14.75 -0.17
N MET A 37 -2.16 -13.52 -0.64
CA MET A 37 -1.14 -12.76 -1.35
C MET A 37 0.03 -12.38 -0.45
N MET A 38 -0.22 -11.96 0.79
CA MET A 38 0.83 -11.67 1.78
C MET A 38 1.79 -12.85 1.95
N ASN A 39 1.26 -14.07 2.03
CA ASN A 39 2.09 -15.28 2.14
C ASN A 39 2.95 -15.53 0.89
N ARG A 40 2.48 -15.13 -0.29
CA ARG A 40 3.17 -15.29 -1.58
C ARG A 40 4.27 -14.27 -1.85
N ILE A 41 4.36 -13.18 -1.08
CA ILE A 41 5.43 -12.18 -1.24
C ILE A 41 6.81 -12.85 -1.20
N SER A 42 7.04 -13.69 -0.18
CA SER A 42 8.33 -14.37 0.01
C SER A 42 8.71 -15.36 -1.09
N GLU A 43 7.76 -15.73 -1.95
CA GLU A 43 7.96 -16.66 -3.07
C GLU A 43 8.24 -15.94 -4.40
N HIS A 44 8.30 -14.60 -4.42
CA HIS A 44 8.39 -13.77 -5.65
C HIS A 44 7.30 -14.09 -6.69
N HIS A 45 6.13 -14.50 -6.22
CA HIS A 45 5.00 -14.91 -7.06
C HIS A 45 3.95 -13.80 -7.25
N LEU A 46 4.26 -12.55 -6.89
CA LEU A 46 3.38 -11.41 -7.07
C LEU A 46 3.94 -10.45 -8.11
N SER A 47 3.05 -9.96 -8.96
CA SER A 47 3.30 -8.90 -9.94
C SER A 47 2.71 -7.57 -9.45
N GLU A 48 3.08 -6.47 -10.11
CA GLU A 48 2.51 -5.14 -9.82
C GLU A 48 0.98 -5.09 -10.04
N GLU A 49 0.46 -5.89 -10.96
CA GLU A 49 -0.98 -5.95 -11.28
C GLU A 49 -1.77 -6.63 -10.15
N ASP A 50 -1.17 -7.59 -9.44
CA ASP A 50 -1.79 -8.29 -8.32
C ASP A 50 -2.13 -7.34 -7.15
N LEU A 51 -1.43 -6.21 -7.05
CA LEU A 51 -1.56 -5.20 -5.99
C LEU A 51 -2.67 -4.17 -6.24
N SER A 52 -3.30 -4.22 -7.42
CA SER A 52 -4.35 -3.27 -7.80
C SER A 52 -5.62 -3.49 -7.00
N TYR A 53 -6.40 -2.43 -6.84
CA TYR A 53 -7.74 -2.51 -6.25
C TYR A 53 -8.60 -3.57 -6.97
N GLU A 54 -8.67 -3.53 -8.31
CA GLU A 54 -9.49 -4.46 -9.10
C GLU A 54 -9.08 -5.92 -8.86
N SER A 55 -7.77 -6.17 -8.75
CA SER A 55 -7.28 -7.50 -8.37
C SER A 55 -7.84 -7.92 -7.01
N LEU A 56 -7.78 -7.07 -5.99
CA LEU A 56 -8.14 -7.44 -4.62
C LEU A 56 -9.65 -7.50 -4.38
N PHE A 57 -10.40 -6.54 -4.92
CA PHE A 57 -11.80 -6.28 -4.59
C PHE A 57 -12.76 -6.45 -5.78
N GLY A 58 -12.24 -6.68 -6.98
CA GLY A 58 -13.04 -6.81 -8.20
C GLY A 58 -13.72 -5.50 -8.58
N ASN A 59 -15.02 -5.56 -8.86
CA ASN A 59 -15.82 -4.40 -9.31
C ASN A 59 -16.50 -3.66 -8.14
N ARG A 60 -15.97 -3.76 -6.92
CA ARG A 60 -16.50 -2.98 -5.81
C ARG A 60 -16.18 -1.51 -6.02
N GLU A 61 -17.07 -0.64 -5.54
CA GLU A 61 -16.86 0.82 -5.56
C GLU A 61 -16.51 1.35 -4.16
N GLU A 62 -16.77 0.55 -3.12
CA GLU A 62 -16.61 0.93 -1.71
C GLU A 62 -15.87 -0.19 -0.95
N ILE A 63 -14.91 0.20 -0.11
CA ILE A 63 -14.20 -0.67 0.82
C ILE A 63 -14.18 -0.07 2.22
N THR A 64 -14.05 -0.93 3.23
CA THR A 64 -13.93 -0.47 4.61
C THR A 64 -12.53 0.11 4.89
N PRO A 65 -12.38 0.98 5.91
CA PRO A 65 -11.06 1.40 6.40
C PRO A 65 -10.11 0.25 6.70
N TYR A 66 -10.64 -0.86 7.24
CA TYR A 66 -9.87 -2.06 7.52
C TYR A 66 -9.36 -2.72 6.23
N GLU A 67 -10.23 -2.90 5.23
CA GLU A 67 -9.85 -3.45 3.92
C GLU A 67 -8.78 -2.60 3.24
N TYR A 68 -8.93 -1.27 3.28
CA TYR A 68 -7.92 -0.34 2.79
C TYR A 68 -6.58 -0.53 3.51
N ALA A 69 -6.58 -0.58 4.84
CA ALA A 69 -5.36 -0.77 5.63
C ALA A 69 -4.67 -2.11 5.35
N ARG A 70 -5.44 -3.18 5.14
CA ARG A 70 -4.90 -4.49 4.74
C ARG A 70 -4.28 -4.44 3.34
N MET A 71 -4.92 -3.77 2.38
CA MET A 71 -4.35 -3.57 1.04
C MET A 71 -3.03 -2.78 1.09
N GLN A 72 -2.99 -1.66 1.82
CA GLN A 72 -1.75 -0.87 1.93
C GLN A 72 -0.64 -1.63 2.63
N THR A 73 -0.98 -2.50 3.59
CA THR A 73 -0.03 -3.42 4.22
C THR A 73 0.53 -4.44 3.21
N LEU A 74 -0.28 -4.96 2.29
CA LEU A 74 0.17 -5.83 1.20
C LEU A 74 1.15 -5.12 0.27
N ARG A 75 0.82 -3.90 -0.18
CA ARG A 75 1.69 -3.07 -1.02
C ARG A 75 3.01 -2.78 -0.33
N LEU A 76 2.96 -2.42 0.95
CA LEU A 76 4.15 -2.20 1.77
C LEU A 76 5.03 -3.46 1.81
N GLY A 77 4.45 -4.62 2.11
CA GLY A 77 5.17 -5.88 2.17
C GLY A 77 5.85 -6.22 0.84
N TYR A 78 5.14 -6.04 -0.28
CA TYR A 78 5.69 -6.22 -1.62
C TYR A 78 6.89 -5.31 -1.87
N PHE A 79 6.75 -4.00 -1.65
CA PHE A 79 7.83 -3.05 -1.92
C PHE A 79 9.04 -3.22 -1.00
N VAL A 80 8.85 -3.61 0.26
CA VAL A 80 9.96 -3.94 1.15
C VAL A 80 10.71 -5.17 0.62
N HIS A 81 9.98 -6.21 0.21
CA HIS A 81 10.58 -7.46 -0.26
C HIS A 81 11.35 -7.29 -1.58
N GLU A 82 10.82 -6.49 -2.51
CA GLU A 82 11.47 -6.18 -3.78
C GLU A 82 12.51 -5.04 -3.68
N GLU A 83 12.82 -4.57 -2.46
CA GLU A 83 13.70 -3.43 -2.19
C GLU A 83 13.35 -2.15 -2.99
N HIS A 84 12.07 -1.98 -3.30
CA HIS A 84 11.57 -1.01 -4.26
C HIS A 84 11.34 0.37 -3.59
N LEU A 85 12.41 1.16 -3.48
CA LEU A 85 12.39 2.46 -2.79
C LEU A 85 11.38 3.47 -3.37
N ALA A 86 11.24 3.55 -4.70
CA ALA A 86 10.26 4.45 -5.32
C ALA A 86 8.80 4.05 -5.00
N GLY A 87 8.50 2.75 -4.94
CA GLY A 87 7.20 2.24 -4.49
C GLY A 87 6.91 2.63 -3.05
N LEU A 88 7.88 2.47 -2.14
CA LEU A 88 7.74 2.89 -0.73
C LEU A 88 7.49 4.40 -0.58
N GLU A 89 8.17 5.23 -1.38
CA GLU A 89 7.93 6.68 -1.41
C GLU A 89 6.51 6.99 -1.89
N SER A 90 6.10 6.41 -3.02
CA SER A 90 4.77 6.66 -3.59
C SER A 90 3.65 6.23 -2.64
N LEU A 91 3.86 5.13 -1.90
CA LEU A 91 2.90 4.62 -0.92
C LEU A 91 2.76 5.57 0.26
N TYR A 92 3.88 6.14 0.74
CA TYR A 92 3.86 7.16 1.78
C TYR A 92 3.08 8.40 1.33
N LEU A 93 3.41 8.93 0.14
CA LEU A 93 2.76 10.14 -0.40
C LEU A 93 1.27 9.91 -0.63
N SER A 94 0.87 8.78 -1.19
CA SER A 94 -0.54 8.44 -1.41
C SER A 94 -1.33 8.41 -0.11
N ILE A 95 -0.79 7.83 0.97
CA ILE A 95 -1.49 7.79 2.26
C ILE A 95 -1.47 9.17 2.93
N GLU A 96 -0.38 9.93 2.82
CA GLU A 96 -0.32 11.30 3.33
C GLU A 96 -1.36 12.18 2.65
N ASP A 97 -1.42 12.18 1.32
CA ASP A 97 -2.34 13.02 0.54
C ASP A 97 -3.82 12.64 0.75
N GLU A 98 -4.14 11.34 0.86
CA GLU A 98 -5.50 10.86 1.08
C GLU A 98 -6.06 11.32 2.46
N PHE A 99 -5.20 11.42 3.47
CA PHE A 99 -5.61 11.56 4.88
C PHE A 99 -5.09 12.81 5.60
N ASP A 100 -4.35 13.70 4.94
CA ASP A 100 -3.70 14.89 5.54
C ASP A 100 -4.68 15.81 6.32
N MET A 101 -5.96 15.80 5.92
CA MET A 101 -6.97 16.73 6.43
C MET A 101 -8.06 16.06 7.30
N GLU A 102 -7.93 14.77 7.61
CA GLU A 102 -8.97 14.05 8.35
C GLU A 102 -8.80 14.17 9.87
N GLU A 103 -9.75 14.85 10.52
CA GLU A 103 -9.75 15.04 11.99
C GLU A 103 -10.10 13.76 12.78
N HIS A 104 -10.72 12.78 12.13
CA HIS A 104 -11.22 11.54 12.73
C HIS A 104 -10.83 10.32 11.90
N LEU A 105 -9.53 10.12 11.71
CA LEU A 105 -9.03 8.89 11.07
C LEU A 105 -9.47 7.66 11.84
N ASP A 106 -9.93 6.65 11.10
CA ASP A 106 -10.08 5.29 11.61
C ASP A 106 -8.73 4.78 12.16
N GLU A 107 -8.77 4.05 13.28
CA GLU A 107 -7.56 3.56 13.96
C GLU A 107 -6.68 2.69 13.06
N GLN A 108 -7.27 1.91 12.16
CA GLN A 108 -6.54 1.04 11.23
C GLN A 108 -5.75 1.87 10.21
N ILE A 109 -6.34 2.96 9.72
CA ILE A 109 -5.68 3.88 8.79
C ILE A 109 -4.62 4.71 9.52
N GLY A 110 -4.92 5.17 10.74
CA GLY A 110 -4.03 6.03 11.52
C GLY A 110 -2.66 5.41 11.81
N MET A 111 -2.58 4.08 11.81
CA MET A 111 -1.34 3.33 12.01
C MET A 111 -0.51 3.13 10.74
N LEU A 112 -1.07 3.34 9.54
CA LEU A 112 -0.37 3.09 8.28
C LEU A 112 0.78 4.06 8.05
N LEU A 113 0.54 5.37 8.15
CA LEU A 113 1.53 6.39 7.82
C LEU A 113 2.81 6.26 8.66
N PRO A 114 2.76 6.09 10.01
CA PRO A 114 3.95 5.84 10.81
C PRO A 114 4.71 4.56 10.41
N VAL A 115 3.98 3.48 10.06
CA VAL A 115 4.57 2.19 9.67
C VAL A 115 5.28 2.30 8.33
N VAL A 116 4.63 2.90 7.33
CA VAL A 116 5.21 3.11 5.99
C VAL A 116 6.42 4.04 6.09
N LEU A 117 6.35 5.13 6.86
CA LEU A 117 7.48 6.02 7.09
C LEU A 117 8.67 5.29 7.74
N ALA A 118 8.41 4.45 8.75
CA ALA A 118 9.45 3.67 9.40
C ALA A 118 10.11 2.67 8.45
N ALA A 119 9.32 1.98 7.62
CA ALA A 119 9.82 1.05 6.61
C ALA A 119 10.67 1.78 5.56
N ARG A 120 10.19 2.90 5.03
CA ARG A 120 10.90 3.76 4.09
C ARG A 120 12.25 4.21 4.64
N ILE A 121 12.29 4.76 5.86
CA ILE A 121 13.54 5.19 6.52
C ILE A 121 14.50 4.00 6.69
N SER A 122 13.98 2.84 7.07
CA SER A 122 14.79 1.64 7.29
C SER A 122 15.43 1.15 5.99
N MET A 123 14.66 1.07 4.90
CA MET A 123 15.15 0.66 3.59
C MET A 123 16.14 1.66 3.01
N LEU A 124 15.88 2.97 3.14
CA LEU A 124 16.84 4.01 2.76
C LEU A 124 18.16 3.87 3.51
N ARG A 125 18.12 3.60 4.82
CA ARG A 125 19.34 3.37 5.62
C ARG A 125 20.10 2.14 5.14
N ILE A 126 19.42 1.03 4.90
CA ILE A 126 20.04 -0.21 4.39
C ILE A 126 20.72 0.08 3.05
N HIS A 127 20.02 0.74 2.13
CA HIS A 127 20.53 1.11 0.81
C HIS A 127 21.78 2.01 0.89
N LEU A 128 21.76 3.04 1.75
CA LEU A 128 22.91 3.93 1.94
C LEU A 128 24.12 3.21 2.57
N LEU A 129 23.88 2.29 3.52
CA LEU A 129 24.94 1.51 4.15
C LEU A 129 25.57 0.49 3.21
N SER A 130 24.76 -0.15 2.34
CA SER A 130 25.27 -1.09 1.34
C SER A 130 26.14 -0.39 0.28
N HIS A 131 25.76 0.84 -0.13
CA HIS A 131 26.54 1.64 -1.08
C HIS A 131 27.84 2.20 -0.48
N ASN A 132 27.85 2.59 0.80
CA ASN A 132 29.07 3.09 1.46
C ASN A 132 30.09 1.99 1.81
N SER A 133 29.71 0.72 1.63
CA SER A 133 30.57 -0.45 1.89
C SER A 133 31.26 -0.99 0.63
N GLN A 134 31.08 -0.33 -0.53
CA GLN A 134 31.74 -0.60 -1.81
C GLN A 134 32.74 0.52 -2.15
#